data_AF-A0A7V6QQX2-F1
#
_entry.id   AF-A0A7V6QQX2-F1
#
_cell.length_a   1.000
_cell.length_b   1.000
_cell.length_c   1.000
_cell.angle_alpha   90.00
_cell.angle_beta   90.00
_cell.angle_gamma   90.00
#
_symmetry.space_group_name_H-M   'P 1'
#
loop_
_entity.id
_entity.type
_entity.pdbx_description
1 polymer ?
#
loop_
_entity_poly.entity_id
_entity_poly.type
_entity_poly.pdbx_seq_one_letter_code
_entity_poly.pdbx_strand_id
1 'polypeptide(L)'
;MSKVRGNNLCEPLDQLKDTHGLLLGQMKKISRLVGELQKGSFDQEWDGKWFELYQQVITFFAHLKIHLYKEEHFLFPIIEQYYDDDDNVLMVMDHEHKTIESKIIQFMETFEKRKTPFSPIEGLSLLSCIEFAYSTLIDHFHEEEKILFPFADKHLVECEKEKLSSKMKVFK
;
A
#
# COMPACT_ATOMS: atom_id res chain seq x y z
N MET A 1 3.64 40.18 9.92
CA MET A 1 3.59 39.65 8.55
C MET A 1 3.39 38.15 8.66
N SER A 2 2.21 37.66 8.26
CA SER A 2 1.82 36.25 8.36
C SER A 2 2.70 35.42 7.43
N LYS A 3 3.38 34.41 7.99
CA LYS A 3 4.21 33.47 7.24
C LYS A 3 3.26 32.59 6.41
N VAL A 4 3.28 32.77 5.10
CA VAL A 4 2.63 31.86 4.15
C VAL A 4 3.17 30.46 4.44
N ARG A 5 2.33 29.58 5.01
CA ARG A 5 2.67 28.16 5.18
C ARG A 5 2.64 27.54 3.78
N GLY A 6 3.81 27.38 3.17
CA GLY A 6 3.94 26.56 1.97
C GLY A 6 3.60 25.11 2.31
N ASN A 7 2.75 24.50 1.49
CA ASN A 7 2.51 23.09 1.13
C ASN A 7 3.22 21.90 1.82
N ASN A 8 3.83 22.05 2.99
CA ASN A 8 4.50 20.97 3.69
C ASN A 8 3.56 20.44 4.78
N LEU A 9 3.21 19.16 4.67
CA LEU A 9 2.53 18.41 5.70
C LEU A 9 3.35 18.43 7.00
N CYS A 10 2.71 18.23 8.15
CA CYS A 10 3.46 17.99 9.37
C CYS A 10 4.31 16.71 9.28
N GLU A 11 5.42 16.67 10.02
CA GLU A 11 6.42 15.59 10.00
C GLU A 11 5.84 14.17 9.93
N PRO A 12 4.87 13.75 10.79
CA PRO A 12 4.36 12.38 10.73
C PRO A 12 3.57 12.05 9.46
N LEU A 13 2.87 13.03 8.87
CA LEU A 13 2.14 12.83 7.61
C LEU A 13 3.09 12.81 6.41
N ASP A 14 4.16 13.61 6.48
CA ASP A 14 5.22 13.59 5.47
C ASP A 14 5.94 12.23 5.45
N GLN A 15 6.16 11.61 6.62
CA GLN A 15 6.73 10.25 6.72
C GLN A 15 5.84 9.17 6.10
N LEU A 16 4.51 9.26 6.24
CA LEU A 16 3.58 8.33 5.57
C LEU A 16 3.67 8.50 4.06
N LYS A 17 3.59 9.75 3.59
CA LYS A 17 3.73 10.08 2.17
C LYS A 17 5.07 9.64 1.57
N ASP A 18 6.19 9.80 2.29
CA ASP A 18 7.51 9.34 1.84
C ASP A 18 7.53 7.81 1.65
N THR A 19 6.75 7.08 2.45
CA THR A 19 6.62 5.62 2.32
C THR A 19 5.93 5.25 1.00
N HIS A 20 5.03 6.09 0.46
CA HIS A 20 4.43 5.88 -0.86
C HIS A 20 5.50 5.88 -1.96
N GLY A 21 6.49 6.77 -1.89
CA GLY A 21 7.59 6.82 -2.85
C GLY A 21 8.39 5.52 -2.90
N LEU A 22 8.66 4.92 -1.74
CA LEU A 22 9.30 3.61 -1.63
C LEU A 22 8.43 2.51 -2.24
N LEU A 23 7.14 2.45 -1.84
CA LEU A 23 6.19 1.42 -2.28
C LEU A 23 5.95 1.50 -3.79
N LEU A 24 5.73 2.69 -4.35
CA LEU A 24 5.61 2.91 -5.80
C LEU A 24 6.86 2.47 -6.56
N GLY A 25 8.05 2.70 -5.99
CA GLY A 25 9.31 2.22 -6.54
C GLY A 25 9.40 0.70 -6.60
N GLN A 26 8.90 0.00 -5.57
CA GLN A 26 8.80 -1.47 -5.56
C GLN A 26 7.76 -1.96 -6.56
N MET A 27 6.57 -1.35 -6.59
CA MET A 27 5.49 -1.67 -7.52
C MET A 27 5.96 -1.58 -8.96
N LYS A 28 6.70 -0.53 -9.33
CA LYS A 28 7.26 -0.38 -10.68
C LYS A 28 8.18 -1.54 -11.10
N LYS A 29 9.01 -2.05 -10.18
CA LYS A 29 9.89 -3.19 -10.45
C LYS A 29 9.08 -4.47 -10.65
N ILE A 30 8.08 -4.67 -9.79
CA ILE A 30 7.20 -5.83 -9.81
C ILE A 30 6.33 -5.82 -11.07
N SER A 31 5.70 -4.70 -11.44
CA SER A 31 4.90 -4.56 -12.66
C SER A 31 5.71 -4.85 -13.93
N ARG A 32 7.00 -4.52 -13.96
CA ARG A 32 7.87 -4.90 -15.07
C ARG A 32 8.03 -6.42 -15.16
N LEU A 33 8.28 -7.09 -14.05
CA LEU A 33 8.36 -8.56 -14.02
C LEU A 33 7.04 -9.22 -14.41
N VAL A 34 5.90 -8.70 -13.92
CA VAL A 34 4.57 -9.15 -14.32
C VAL A 34 4.40 -9.08 -15.84
N GLY A 35 4.74 -7.94 -16.45
CA GLY A 35 4.64 -7.75 -17.90
C GLY A 35 5.60 -8.63 -18.72
N GLU A 36 6.74 -9.02 -18.15
CA GLU A 36 7.64 -10.00 -18.77
C GLU A 36 7.07 -11.42 -18.71
N LEU A 37 6.53 -11.82 -17.55
CA LEU A 37 5.91 -13.13 -17.32
C LEU A 37 4.66 -13.32 -18.18
N GLN A 38 3.84 -12.27 -18.36
CA GLN A 38 2.68 -12.29 -19.26
C GLN A 38 3.03 -12.55 -20.74
N LYS A 39 4.25 -12.19 -21.17
CA LYS A 39 4.73 -12.37 -22.55
C LYS A 39 5.50 -13.68 -22.74
N GLY A 40 5.86 -14.36 -21.65
CA GLY A 40 6.59 -15.62 -21.66
C GLY A 40 5.70 -16.83 -21.95
N SER A 41 6.33 -17.99 -22.20
CA SER A 41 5.64 -19.28 -22.16
C SER A 41 5.54 -19.75 -20.71
N PHE A 42 4.36 -20.21 -20.30
CA PHE A 42 4.10 -20.79 -18.97
C PHE A 42 4.51 -22.27 -18.90
N ASP A 43 5.11 -22.80 -19.98
CA ASP A 43 5.30 -24.23 -20.22
C ASP A 43 6.71 -24.70 -19.82
N GLN A 44 7.58 -23.78 -19.37
CA GLN A 44 8.91 -24.10 -18.86
C GLN A 44 8.88 -24.25 -17.33
N GLU A 45 9.75 -25.11 -16.79
CA GLU A 45 10.00 -25.17 -15.35
C GLU A 45 10.26 -23.75 -14.84
N TRP A 46 9.36 -23.29 -13.97
CA TRP A 46 9.56 -22.26 -12.95
C TRP A 46 10.85 -21.48 -13.11
N ASP A 47 10.83 -20.53 -14.03
CA ASP A 47 11.98 -19.69 -14.27
C ASP A 47 12.34 -18.92 -12.99
N GLY A 48 13.59 -18.47 -12.90
CA GLY A 48 14.01 -17.62 -11.80
C GLY A 48 13.14 -16.36 -11.64
N LYS A 49 12.38 -15.95 -12.67
CA LYS A 49 11.53 -14.76 -12.66
C LYS A 49 10.28 -14.92 -11.82
N TRP A 50 9.62 -16.07 -11.83
CA TRP A 50 8.49 -16.33 -10.93
C TRP A 50 8.93 -16.29 -9.46
N PHE A 51 10.08 -16.89 -9.16
CA PHE A 51 10.64 -16.82 -7.81
C PHE A 51 11.07 -15.40 -7.43
N GLU A 52 11.70 -14.68 -8.35
CA GLU A 52 12.04 -13.26 -8.18
C GLU A 52 10.80 -12.41 -7.92
N LEU A 53 9.72 -12.61 -8.69
CA LEU A 53 8.44 -11.93 -8.49
C LEU A 53 7.92 -12.17 -7.07
N TYR A 54 7.88 -13.43 -6.64
CA TYR A 54 7.42 -13.79 -5.29
C TYR A 54 8.24 -13.14 -4.18
N GLN A 55 9.58 -13.15 -4.29
CA GLN A 55 10.45 -12.48 -3.31
C GLN A 55 10.23 -10.97 -3.26
N GLN A 56 10.04 -10.33 -4.42
CA GLN A 56 9.76 -8.90 -4.49
C GLN A 56 8.38 -8.58 -3.89
N VAL A 57 7.36 -9.40 -4.18
CA VAL A 57 6.01 -9.24 -3.60
C VAL A 57 6.02 -9.40 -2.09
N ILE A 58 6.74 -10.38 -1.51
CA ILE A 58 6.87 -10.51 -0.05
C ILE A 58 7.50 -9.26 0.56
N THR A 59 8.60 -8.79 -0.03
CA THR A 59 9.32 -7.61 0.49
C THR A 59 8.44 -6.37 0.42
N PHE A 60 7.73 -6.18 -0.70
CA PHE A 60 6.73 -5.12 -0.85
C PHE A 60 5.63 -5.23 0.21
N PHE A 61 5.07 -6.43 0.40
CA PHE A 61 3.97 -6.65 1.32
C PHE A 61 4.38 -6.37 2.78
N ALA A 62 5.59 -6.74 3.18
CA ALA A 62 6.13 -6.43 4.50
C ALA A 62 6.19 -4.90 4.74
N HIS A 63 6.66 -4.13 3.77
CA HIS A 63 6.67 -2.67 3.88
C HIS A 63 5.25 -2.08 3.88
N LEU A 64 4.38 -2.59 3.01
CA LEU A 64 2.98 -2.17 2.94
C LEU A 64 2.28 -2.40 4.28
N LYS A 65 2.43 -3.58 4.91
CA LYS A 65 1.82 -3.87 6.21
C LYS A 65 2.25 -2.89 7.30
N ILE A 66 3.48 -2.39 7.27
CA ILE A 66 3.95 -1.38 8.24
C ILE A 66 3.27 -0.03 7.98
N HIS A 67 3.10 0.36 6.72
CA HIS A 67 2.40 1.58 6.33
C HIS A 67 0.93 1.54 6.75
N LEU A 68 0.19 0.51 6.32
CA LEU A 68 -1.23 0.34 6.67
C LEU A 68 -1.43 0.28 8.19
N TYR A 69 -0.55 -0.41 8.92
CA TYR A 69 -0.59 -0.44 10.38
C TYR A 69 -0.48 0.96 11.00
N LYS A 70 0.41 1.81 10.44
CA LYS A 70 0.59 3.18 10.91
C LYS A 70 -0.65 4.03 10.62
N GLU A 71 -1.28 3.89 9.46
CA GLU A 71 -2.59 4.52 9.21
C GLU A 71 -3.63 4.05 10.23
N GLU A 72 -3.93 2.74 10.23
CA GLU A 72 -5.06 2.13 10.93
C GLU A 72 -5.00 2.30 12.45
N HIS A 73 -3.80 2.20 13.04
CA HIS A 73 -3.64 2.21 14.49
C HIS A 73 -3.17 3.55 15.04
N PHE A 74 -2.58 4.42 14.22
CA PHE A 74 -2.03 5.69 14.69
C PHE A 74 -2.73 6.91 14.11
N LEU A 75 -2.90 6.99 12.78
CA LEU A 75 -3.51 8.16 12.14
C LEU A 75 -5.04 8.12 12.25
N PHE A 76 -5.67 7.07 11.74
CA PHE A 76 -7.13 6.95 11.63
C PHE A 76 -7.84 7.19 12.97
N PRO A 77 -7.39 6.62 14.11
CA PRO A 77 -8.06 6.83 15.40
C PRO A 77 -7.97 8.28 15.91
N ILE A 78 -7.03 9.07 15.42
CA ILE A 78 -6.93 10.49 15.77
C ILE A 78 -7.80 11.32 14.83
N ILE A 79 -7.86 10.99 13.54
CA ILE A 79 -8.63 11.79 12.59
C ILE A 79 -10.12 11.46 12.56
N GLU A 80 -10.51 10.25 13.00
CA GLU A 80 -11.90 9.81 13.13
C GLU A 80 -12.74 10.77 13.98
N GLN A 81 -12.16 11.37 15.03
CA GLN A 81 -12.86 12.34 15.88
C GLN A 81 -13.25 13.65 15.17
N TYR A 82 -12.73 13.89 13.96
CA TYR A 82 -13.01 15.08 13.14
C TYR A 82 -13.98 14.80 11.98
N TYR A 83 -14.38 13.55 11.80
CA TYR A 83 -15.40 13.15 10.83
C TYR A 83 -16.77 13.08 11.51
N ASP A 84 -17.81 13.49 10.79
CA ASP A 84 -19.19 13.26 11.24
C ASP A 84 -19.57 11.79 10.99
N ASP A 85 -20.55 11.25 11.72
CA ASP A 85 -20.98 9.83 11.61
C ASP A 85 -21.40 9.41 10.18
N ASP A 86 -21.69 10.37 9.28
CA ASP A 86 -22.06 10.14 7.88
C ASP A 86 -20.84 10.04 6.93
N ASP A 87 -19.64 10.42 7.38
CA ASP A 87 -18.42 10.42 6.56
C ASP A 87 -17.77 9.03 6.49
N ASN A 88 -18.14 8.28 5.45
CA ASN A 88 -17.68 6.92 5.20
C ASN A 88 -16.22 6.82 4.67
N VAL A 89 -15.43 7.90 4.69
CA VAL A 89 -14.08 7.93 4.09
C VAL A 89 -13.16 6.91 4.73
N LEU A 90 -13.07 6.88 6.06
CA LEU A 90 -12.19 5.93 6.76
C LEU A 90 -12.64 4.48 6.60
N MET A 91 -13.95 4.24 6.47
CA MET A 91 -14.49 2.90 6.19
C MET A 91 -14.11 2.42 4.78
N VAL A 92 -14.13 3.31 3.79
CA VAL A 92 -13.67 2.99 2.42
C VAL A 92 -12.19 2.68 2.42
N MET A 93 -11.36 3.49 3.11
CA MET A 93 -9.92 3.25 3.24
C MET A 93 -9.62 1.88 3.86
N ASP A 94 -10.27 1.54 4.98
CA ASP A 94 -10.12 0.22 5.63
C ASP A 94 -10.58 -0.94 4.73
N HIS A 95 -11.65 -0.75 3.96
CA HIS A 95 -12.08 -1.75 2.98
C HIS A 95 -11.04 -1.95 1.86
N GLU A 96 -10.46 -0.86 1.35
CA GLU A 96 -9.40 -0.90 0.34
C GLU A 96 -8.17 -1.63 0.88
N HIS A 97 -7.72 -1.31 2.10
CA HIS A 97 -6.60 -2.02 2.76
C HIS A 97 -6.84 -3.53 2.78
N LYS A 98 -8.00 -3.97 3.29
CA LYS A 98 -8.37 -5.40 3.35
C LYS A 98 -8.41 -6.05 1.97
N THR A 99 -8.91 -5.32 0.98
CA THR A 99 -9.01 -5.80 -0.41
C THR A 99 -7.64 -6.00 -1.04
N ILE A 100 -6.74 -5.02 -0.87
CA ILE A 100 -5.35 -5.07 -1.34
C ILE A 100 -4.61 -6.24 -0.67
N GLU A 101 -4.70 -6.35 0.66
CA GLU A 101 -4.05 -7.43 1.42
C GLU A 101 -4.54 -8.81 0.98
N SER A 102 -5.86 -8.98 0.83
CA SER A 102 -6.45 -10.24 0.41
C SER A 102 -5.91 -10.71 -0.94
N LYS A 103 -5.72 -9.78 -1.89
CA LYS A 103 -5.21 -10.11 -3.23
C LYS A 103 -3.73 -10.48 -3.21
N ILE A 104 -2.91 -9.81 -2.41
CA ILE A 104 -1.50 -10.14 -2.26
C ILE A 104 -1.33 -11.48 -1.53
N ILE A 105 -2.11 -11.74 -0.48
CA ILE A 105 -2.14 -13.03 0.23
C ILE A 105 -2.60 -14.15 -0.70
N GLN A 106 -3.66 -13.92 -1.48
CA GLN A 106 -4.12 -14.88 -2.49
C GLN A 106 -2.99 -15.24 -3.46
N PHE A 107 -2.20 -14.25 -3.90
CA PHE A 107 -1.03 -14.48 -4.73
C PHE A 107 -0.01 -15.37 -4.03
N MET A 108 0.43 -15.00 -2.82
CA MET A 108 1.47 -15.72 -2.09
C MET A 108 1.06 -17.16 -1.75
N GLU A 109 -0.16 -17.35 -1.26
CA GLU A 109 -0.64 -18.69 -0.90
C GLU A 109 -0.79 -19.61 -2.12
N THR A 110 -1.31 -19.07 -3.23
CA THR A 110 -1.45 -19.85 -4.48
C THR A 110 -0.08 -20.24 -5.00
N PHE A 111 0.88 -19.32 -4.93
CA PHE A 111 2.27 -19.56 -5.28
C PHE A 111 2.87 -20.66 -4.40
N GLU A 112 2.75 -20.60 -3.09
CA GLU A 112 3.33 -21.58 -2.16
C GLU A 112 2.72 -22.98 -2.27
N LYS A 113 1.41 -23.08 -2.49
CA LYS A 113 0.67 -24.36 -2.51
C LYS A 113 0.81 -25.14 -3.82
N ARG A 114 1.45 -24.56 -4.83
CA ARG A 114 1.60 -25.18 -6.15
C ARG A 114 2.38 -26.49 -6.10
N LYS A 115 2.05 -27.42 -7.01
CA LYS A 115 2.76 -28.70 -7.17
C LYS A 115 3.43 -28.85 -8.54
N THR A 116 3.05 -28.02 -9.50
CA THR A 116 3.50 -28.05 -10.90
C THR A 116 3.71 -26.62 -11.41
N PRO A 117 4.33 -26.42 -12.59
CA PRO A 117 4.12 -25.21 -13.40
C PRO A 117 2.65 -24.82 -13.47
N PHE A 118 2.38 -23.52 -13.41
CA PHE A 118 1.04 -23.01 -13.65
C PHE A 118 0.67 -23.26 -15.10
N SER A 119 -0.57 -23.68 -15.34
CA SER A 119 -1.16 -23.49 -16.65
C SER A 119 -1.18 -22.00 -17.00
N PRO A 120 -1.21 -21.63 -18.29
CA PRO A 120 -1.31 -20.23 -18.70
C PRO A 120 -2.46 -19.47 -18.01
N ILE A 121 -3.60 -20.12 -17.80
CA ILE A 121 -4.76 -19.53 -17.14
C ILE A 121 -4.48 -19.26 -15.65
N GLU A 122 -3.89 -20.22 -14.94
CA GLU A 122 -3.52 -20.06 -13.53
C GLU A 122 -2.47 -18.96 -13.36
N GLY A 123 -1.46 -18.94 -14.24
CA GLY A 123 -0.40 -17.94 -14.23
C GLY A 123 -0.97 -16.53 -14.45
N LEU A 124 -1.82 -16.35 -15.46
CA LEU A 124 -2.47 -15.06 -15.73
C LEU A 124 -3.40 -14.63 -14.59
N SER A 125 -4.18 -15.56 -14.03
CA SER A 125 -5.04 -15.29 -12.86
C SER A 125 -4.21 -14.81 -11.67
N LEU A 126 -3.06 -15.45 -11.44
CA LEU A 126 -2.15 -15.09 -10.36
C LEU A 126 -1.55 -13.70 -10.55
N LEU A 127 -1.07 -13.38 -11.75
CA LEU A 127 -0.55 -12.06 -12.09
C LEU A 127 -1.63 -10.97 -11.97
N SER A 128 -2.87 -11.28 -12.33
CA SER A 128 -4.00 -10.34 -12.21
C SER A 128 -4.30 -9.94 -10.77
N CYS A 129 -4.00 -10.80 -9.77
CA CYS A 129 -4.12 -10.44 -8.36
C CYS A 129 -3.19 -9.29 -7.98
N ILE A 130 -1.94 -9.31 -8.48
CA ILE A 130 -0.95 -8.25 -8.25
C ILE A 130 -1.34 -6.97 -8.98
N GLU A 131 -1.75 -7.07 -10.24
CA GLU A 131 -2.17 -5.91 -11.03
C GLU A 131 -3.38 -5.21 -10.41
N PHE A 132 -4.37 -5.98 -9.96
CA PHE A 132 -5.54 -5.44 -9.27
C PHE A 132 -5.16 -4.73 -7.98
N ALA A 133 -4.38 -5.40 -7.10
CA ALA A 133 -3.92 -4.78 -5.85
C ALA A 133 -3.18 -3.47 -6.11
N TYR A 134 -2.36 -3.42 -7.16
CA TYR A 134 -1.55 -2.25 -7.49
C TYR A 134 -2.37 -1.09 -8.06
N SER A 135 -3.36 -1.39 -8.91
CA SER A 135 -4.30 -0.37 -9.37
C SER A 135 -5.02 0.26 -8.19
N THR A 136 -5.56 -0.56 -7.27
CA THR A 136 -6.24 -0.07 -6.07
C THR A 136 -5.31 0.75 -5.18
N LEU A 137 -4.06 0.33 -4.99
CA LEU A 137 -3.05 1.07 -4.22
C LEU A 137 -2.72 2.45 -4.80
N ILE A 138 -2.66 2.57 -6.13
CA ILE A 138 -2.38 3.86 -6.79
C ILE A 138 -3.50 4.84 -6.51
N ASP A 139 -4.75 4.39 -6.64
CA ASP A 139 -5.92 5.23 -6.36
C ASP A 139 -5.98 5.56 -4.86
N HIS A 140 -5.73 4.58 -3.99
CA HIS A 140 -5.66 4.74 -2.54
C HIS A 140 -4.66 5.82 -2.12
N PHE A 141 -3.40 5.73 -2.55
CA PHE A 141 -2.38 6.74 -2.26
C PHE A 141 -2.76 8.13 -2.80
N HIS A 142 -3.48 8.18 -3.93
CA HIS A 142 -3.96 9.45 -4.47
C HIS A 142 -4.97 10.10 -3.53
N GLU A 143 -5.95 9.33 -3.06
CA GLU A 143 -6.97 9.81 -2.12
C GLU A 143 -6.35 10.24 -0.79
N GLU A 144 -5.37 9.49 -0.28
CA GLU A 144 -4.62 9.88 0.91
C GLU A 144 -3.89 11.21 0.72
N GLU A 145 -3.11 11.34 -0.35
CA GLU A 145 -2.29 12.53 -0.58
C GLU A 145 -3.11 13.78 -0.95
N LYS A 146 -4.29 13.60 -1.56
CA LYS A 146 -5.14 14.72 -2.02
C LYS A 146 -6.22 15.10 -1.04
N ILE A 147 -6.71 14.15 -0.25
CA ILE A 147 -7.86 14.35 0.62
C ILE A 147 -7.44 14.14 2.07
N LEU A 148 -6.98 12.93 2.42
CA LEU A 148 -6.83 12.54 3.82
C LEU A 148 -5.72 13.29 4.54
N PHE A 149 -4.50 13.34 3.97
CA PHE A 149 -3.36 14.01 4.60
C PHE A 149 -3.54 15.53 4.68
N PRO A 150 -4.03 16.24 3.64
CA PRO A 150 -4.36 17.66 3.77
C PRO A 150 -5.47 17.92 4.80
N PHE A 151 -6.48 17.05 4.89
CA PHE A 151 -7.52 17.14 5.91
C PHE A 151 -6.92 16.97 7.31
N ALA A 152 -6.12 15.94 7.53
CA ALA A 152 -5.45 15.68 8.79
C ALA A 152 -4.54 16.85 9.19
N ASP A 153 -3.71 17.36 8.29
CA ASP A 153 -2.77 18.44 8.63
C ASP A 153 -3.48 19.74 9.06
N LYS A 154 -4.65 20.00 8.48
CA LYS A 154 -5.49 21.16 8.80
C LYS A 154 -6.16 21.07 10.16
N HIS A 155 -6.59 19.88 10.58
CA HIS A 155 -7.40 19.70 11.80
C HIS A 155 -6.59 19.29 13.03
N LEU A 156 -5.52 18.52 12.85
CA LEU A 156 -4.69 18.05 13.95
C LEU A 156 -4.09 19.24 14.73
N VAL A 157 -4.24 19.22 16.05
CA VAL A 157 -3.58 20.19 16.93
C VAL A 157 -2.15 19.73 17.26
N GLU A 158 -1.32 20.63 17.78
CA GLU A 158 0.12 20.35 17.98
C GLU A 158 0.38 19.11 18.85
N CYS A 159 -0.37 18.94 19.94
CA CYS A 159 -0.20 17.78 20.83
C CYS A 159 -0.54 16.43 20.14
N GLU A 160 -1.43 16.44 19.14
CA GLU A 160 -1.76 15.25 18.37
C GLU A 160 -0.70 14.96 17.30
N LYS A 161 -0.15 16.01 16.67
CA LYS A 161 1.00 15.89 15.76
C LYS A 161 2.21 15.29 16.49
N GLU A 162 2.48 15.77 17.71
CA GLU A 162 3.53 15.21 18.59
C GLU A 162 3.26 13.75 18.99
N LYS A 163 2.01 13.43 19.36
CA LYS A 163 1.58 12.06 19.68
C LYS A 163 1.77 11.13 18.47
N LEU A 164 1.39 11.58 17.28
CA LEU A 164 1.54 10.82 16.04
C LEU A 164 3.03 10.61 15.71
N SER A 165 3.85 11.67 15.72
CA SER A 165 5.31 11.57 15.51
C SER A 165 5.97 10.59 16.48
N SER A 166 5.54 10.59 17.75
CA SER A 166 6.06 9.66 18.77
C SER A 166 5.70 8.20 18.48
N LYS A 167 4.47 7.92 18.02
CA LYS A 167 4.04 6.58 17.63
C LYS A 167 4.74 6.08 16.36
N MET A 168 4.93 6.94 15.36
CA MET A 168 5.57 6.59 14.08
C MET A 168 7.01 6.10 14.24
N LYS A 169 7.72 6.60 15.26
CA LYS A 169 9.12 6.24 15.56
C LYS A 169 9.31 4.82 16.10
N VAL A 170 8.24 4.12 16.45
CA VAL A 170 8.29 2.73 16.97
C VAL A 170 8.69 1.71 15.89
N PHE A 171 8.37 2.00 14.63
CA PHE A 171 8.73 1.16 13.48
C PHE A 171 9.75 1.90 12.62
N LYS A 172 11.03 1.51 12.75
CA LYS A 172 12.14 1.93 11.90
C LYS A 172 12.66 0.76 11.08
#